data_AF-A0A0Q7SY90-F1
#
_entry.id   AF-A0A0Q7SY90-F1
#
_cell.length_a   1.000
_cell.length_b   1.000
_cell.length_c   1.000
_cell.angle_alpha   90.00
_cell.angle_beta   90.00
_cell.angle_gamma   90.00
#
_symmetry.space_group_name_H-M   'P 1'
#
loop_
_entity.id
_entity.type
_entity.pdbx_description
1 polymer ?
#
loop_
_entity_poly.entity_id
_entity_poly.type
_entity_poly.pdbx_seq_one_letter_code
_entity_poly.pdbx_strand_id
1 'polypeptide(L)'
;MPAVTAVGAALGPVVASARIGAAGGRLDAPDYGLAVIVPAGAFDSEQLVTLQPIENTAPGARGGAWRIQPEGLQAKQPVTLAWQPSAAERNGARHLRIATQGADGIWRSAASGTDSDGVVRTTTTHFSDWSLVAGVQLRPGAADVGLQQAQDLTVMVCGRGSDTALPGHDRHFTCETDGGAVLSSDGWAVNGVTGGSASVGTLTGVDTIGPLKRTYRAPAALPTQNPVAVSVHYRDPFDDVDGPVQLVANLTVIDPQAGCDWLKRVNTLNVALEQDYQWAGADAQGSARYAHRARVAGKLQRDPMSPVGQVWFAGNAETGSIGVDQFYSSAHAPDTIQVTAQGAPLTHADVSLLRAFVDLATCKLDFTGYVPVPARHVRTYKGVPSEMEAKVSGLSFRVAGYALAGRRQFGEERLLPVELGRRVNTEFVDPDSHREFDGVSGSSRLRWSLVPQ
;
A
#
# COMPACT_ATOMS: atom_id res chain seq x y z
N MET A 1 16.12 16.77 19.49
CA MET A 1 17.29 15.95 19.05
C MET A 1 16.90 15.18 17.79
N PRO A 2 17.85 14.88 16.89
CA PRO A 2 17.58 14.07 15.70
C PRO A 2 16.96 12.73 16.10
N ALA A 3 15.98 12.28 15.34
CA ALA A 3 15.27 11.05 15.66
C ALA A 3 16.16 9.86 15.31
N VAL A 4 16.53 9.09 16.34
CA VAL A 4 17.18 7.78 16.18
C VAL A 4 16.06 6.74 16.23
N THR A 5 15.98 5.92 15.19
CA THR A 5 14.94 4.90 15.06
C THR A 5 15.56 3.55 14.78
N ALA A 6 14.83 2.48 15.10
CA ALA A 6 15.24 1.14 14.68
C ALA A 6 15.20 1.03 13.16
N VAL A 7 16.04 0.14 12.62
CA VAL A 7 15.99 -0.30 11.23
C VAL A 7 14.64 -0.96 10.97
N GLY A 8 14.00 -0.65 9.84
CA GLY A 8 12.66 -1.14 9.53
C GLY A 8 12.66 -2.68 9.41
N ALA A 9 11.69 -3.33 10.07
CA ALA A 9 11.47 -4.76 9.89
C ALA A 9 10.91 -5.01 8.48
N ALA A 10 11.32 -6.10 7.83
CA ALA A 10 10.76 -6.48 6.54
C ALA A 10 9.25 -6.79 6.69
N LEU A 11 8.42 -6.15 5.87
CA LEU A 11 6.97 -6.41 5.83
C LEU A 11 6.60 -7.51 4.84
N GLY A 12 7.55 -7.86 3.99
CA GLY A 12 7.44 -8.87 2.96
C GLY A 12 8.78 -9.02 2.26
N PRO A 13 8.87 -9.88 1.25
CA PRO A 13 10.12 -10.13 0.54
C PRO A 13 10.24 -9.20 -0.67
N VAL A 14 11.25 -9.43 -1.51
CA VAL A 14 11.64 -8.50 -2.58
C VAL A 14 10.54 -8.37 -3.64
N VAL A 15 10.08 -7.14 -3.87
CA VAL A 15 8.96 -6.84 -4.78
C VAL A 15 9.40 -6.42 -6.18
N ALA A 16 10.67 -6.06 -6.34
CA ALA A 16 11.28 -5.76 -7.63
C ALA A 16 12.78 -6.07 -7.59
N SER A 17 13.34 -6.59 -8.68
CA SER A 17 14.78 -6.81 -8.81
C SER A 17 15.28 -6.63 -10.25
N ALA A 18 16.54 -6.23 -10.40
CA ALA A 18 17.21 -6.06 -11.68
C ALA A 18 18.71 -6.35 -11.55
N ARG A 19 19.29 -7.04 -12.53
CA ARG A 19 20.74 -7.19 -12.67
C ARG A 19 21.28 -6.01 -13.46
N ILE A 20 22.16 -5.23 -12.85
CA ILE A 20 22.69 -3.99 -13.41
C ILE A 20 24.21 -4.04 -13.36
N GLY A 21 24.88 -3.90 -14.50
CA GLY A 21 26.34 -3.89 -14.62
C GLY A 21 26.92 -2.52 -14.94
N ALA A 22 28.17 -2.50 -15.42
CA ALA A 22 28.90 -1.27 -15.71
C ALA A 22 28.25 -0.36 -16.77
N ALA A 23 27.40 -0.92 -17.65
CA ALA A 23 26.64 -0.13 -18.62
C ALA A 23 25.53 0.74 -17.99
N GLY A 24 25.26 0.57 -16.68
CA GLY A 24 24.12 1.17 -16.02
C GLY A 24 22.83 0.41 -16.33
N GLY A 25 21.71 0.95 -15.85
CA GLY A 25 20.42 0.32 -15.98
C GLY A 25 19.37 0.95 -15.07
N ARG A 26 18.22 0.30 -14.98
CA ARG A 26 17.08 0.79 -14.22
C ARG A 26 16.33 -0.36 -13.57
N LEU A 27 15.92 -0.14 -12.32
CA LEU A 27 14.92 -0.96 -11.62
C LEU A 27 13.63 -0.14 -11.52
N ASP A 28 12.59 -0.61 -12.20
CA ASP A 28 11.26 -0.01 -12.17
C ASP A 28 10.34 -0.76 -11.22
N ALA A 29 9.73 -0.03 -10.30
CA ALA A 29 8.71 -0.51 -9.39
C ALA A 29 7.48 0.42 -9.48
N PRO A 30 6.84 0.50 -10.67
CA PRO A 30 5.77 1.46 -10.95
C PRO A 30 4.57 1.24 -10.02
N ASP A 31 4.42 0.02 -9.53
CA ASP A 31 3.36 -0.33 -8.61
C ASP A 31 3.43 0.43 -7.28
N TYR A 32 4.64 0.85 -6.91
CA TYR A 32 4.95 1.57 -5.68
C TYR A 32 5.44 3.00 -5.96
N GLY A 33 5.33 3.45 -7.21
CA GLY A 33 5.78 4.77 -7.65
C GLY A 33 7.29 4.98 -7.59
N LEU A 34 8.11 3.94 -7.37
CA LEU A 34 9.56 4.09 -7.16
C LEU A 34 10.37 3.55 -8.34
N ALA A 35 11.45 4.24 -8.67
CA ALA A 35 12.45 3.76 -9.61
C ALA A 35 13.87 4.07 -9.15
N VAL A 36 14.78 3.13 -9.41
CA VAL A 36 16.22 3.25 -9.16
C VAL A 36 16.92 3.32 -10.52
N ILE A 37 17.60 4.43 -10.78
CA ILE A 37 18.26 4.72 -12.07
C ILE A 37 19.76 4.74 -11.82
N VAL A 38 20.44 3.73 -12.34
CA VAL A 38 21.88 3.55 -12.18
C VAL A 38 22.57 4.02 -13.46
N PRO A 39 23.36 5.10 -13.43
CA PRO A 39 24.06 5.55 -14.63
C PRO A 39 25.20 4.59 -15.00
N ALA A 40 25.66 4.69 -16.25
CA ALA A 40 26.85 3.97 -16.71
C ALA A 40 28.07 4.34 -15.84
N GLY A 41 28.89 3.35 -15.51
CA GLY A 41 30.07 3.50 -14.66
C GLY A 41 29.78 3.63 -13.16
N ALA A 42 28.52 3.53 -12.72
CA ALA A 42 28.20 3.51 -11.29
C ALA A 42 28.70 2.23 -10.59
N PHE A 43 28.62 1.09 -11.26
CA PHE A 43 29.05 -0.22 -10.76
C PHE A 43 30.21 -0.78 -11.60
N ASP A 44 31.16 -1.45 -10.93
CA ASP A 44 32.31 -2.09 -11.61
C ASP A 44 31.98 -3.47 -12.17
N SER A 45 30.97 -4.12 -11.62
CA SER A 45 30.52 -5.47 -11.99
C SER A 45 29.00 -5.58 -11.83
N GLU A 46 28.41 -6.63 -12.39
CA GLU A 46 26.98 -6.88 -12.28
C GLU A 46 26.54 -7.00 -10.81
N GLN A 47 25.58 -6.17 -10.42
CA GLN A 47 24.93 -6.18 -9.11
C GLN A 47 23.46 -6.59 -9.27
N LEU A 48 22.97 -7.45 -8.38
CA LEU A 48 21.53 -7.69 -8.25
C LEU A 48 20.94 -6.62 -7.34
N VAL A 49 20.33 -5.60 -7.94
CA VAL A 49 19.62 -4.54 -7.21
C VAL A 49 18.22 -5.03 -6.88
N THR A 50 17.82 -4.95 -5.61
CA THR A 50 16.49 -5.39 -5.14
C THR A 50 15.78 -4.28 -4.37
N LEU A 51 14.46 -4.37 -4.34
CA LEU A 51 13.57 -3.49 -3.58
C LEU A 51 12.69 -4.34 -2.66
N GLN A 52 12.72 -4.07 -1.36
CA GLN A 52 11.94 -4.81 -0.35
C GLN A 52 11.13 -3.86 0.54
N PRO A 53 9.84 -4.12 0.80
CA PRO A 53 9.02 -3.31 1.70
C PRO A 53 9.43 -3.52 3.16
N ILE A 54 9.52 -2.43 3.90
CA ILE A 54 9.87 -2.42 5.32
C ILE A 54 8.89 -1.57 6.13
N GLU A 55 8.87 -1.79 7.44
CA GLU A 55 8.20 -0.91 8.38
C GLU A 55 8.76 0.52 8.24
N ASN A 56 7.87 1.50 8.14
CA ASN A 56 8.28 2.88 7.92
C ASN A 56 8.47 3.60 9.26
N THR A 57 9.71 3.60 9.76
CA THR A 57 10.09 4.27 11.00
C THR A 57 10.55 5.73 10.79
N ALA A 58 10.53 6.23 9.54
CA ALA A 58 11.02 7.55 9.22
C ALA A 58 10.20 8.66 9.92
N PRO A 59 10.84 9.64 10.56
CA PRO A 59 10.14 10.82 11.02
C PRO A 59 9.47 11.51 9.85
N GLY A 60 8.17 11.69 9.99
CA GLY A 60 7.36 12.32 8.96
C GLY A 60 7.08 11.46 7.74
N ALA A 61 7.22 10.14 7.85
CA ALA A 61 6.84 9.16 6.85
C ALA A 61 5.53 9.46 6.10
N ARG A 62 5.57 9.27 4.78
CA ARG A 62 4.43 9.23 3.86
C ARG A 62 4.45 7.89 3.14
N GLY A 63 3.38 7.10 3.30
CA GLY A 63 3.26 5.80 2.64
C GLY A 63 4.26 4.76 3.15
N GLY A 64 4.67 3.87 2.27
CA GLY A 64 5.61 2.78 2.59
C GLY A 64 7.07 3.23 2.63
N ALA A 65 7.92 2.39 3.23
CA ALA A 65 9.37 2.51 3.14
C ALA A 65 9.96 1.28 2.46
N TRP A 66 11.17 1.45 1.93
CA TRP A 66 11.82 0.44 1.10
C TRP A 66 13.28 0.25 1.49
N ARG A 67 13.68 -1.00 1.65
CA ARG A 67 15.08 -1.41 1.66
C ARG A 67 15.54 -1.67 0.23
N ILE A 68 16.59 -0.96 -0.17
CA ILE A 68 17.28 -1.19 -1.44
C ILE A 68 18.55 -1.98 -1.13
N GLN A 69 18.81 -3.07 -1.85
CA GLN A 69 20.01 -3.89 -1.66
C GLN A 69 20.84 -3.96 -2.97
N PRO A 70 22.14 -4.30 -2.91
CA PRO A 70 22.92 -4.63 -1.71
C PRO A 70 23.27 -3.40 -0.86
N GLU A 71 23.06 -3.51 0.45
CA GLU A 71 23.54 -2.50 1.40
C GLU A 71 25.08 -2.48 1.45
N GLY A 72 25.64 -1.32 1.77
CA GLY A 72 27.10 -1.13 1.82
C GLY A 72 27.77 -1.00 0.46
N LEU A 73 27.06 -1.20 -0.65
CA LEU A 73 27.54 -0.89 -1.99
C LEU A 73 27.78 0.62 -2.11
N GLN A 74 28.98 0.99 -2.59
CA GLN A 74 29.34 2.37 -2.89
C GLN A 74 29.46 2.55 -4.40
N ALA A 75 28.47 3.23 -4.99
CA ALA A 75 28.45 3.55 -6.40
C ALA A 75 29.47 4.65 -6.73
N LYS A 76 30.23 4.46 -7.81
CA LYS A 76 31.22 5.44 -8.30
C LYS A 76 30.60 6.66 -8.97
N GLN A 77 29.34 6.54 -9.35
CA GLN A 77 28.53 7.61 -9.92
C GLN A 77 27.20 7.67 -9.14
N PRO A 78 26.65 8.87 -8.90
CA PRO A 78 25.40 9.00 -8.16
C PRO A 78 24.24 8.27 -8.86
N VAL A 79 23.60 7.36 -8.14
CA VAL A 79 22.36 6.69 -8.53
C VAL A 79 21.20 7.64 -8.23
N THR A 80 20.23 7.72 -9.14
CA THR A 80 19.02 8.54 -8.93
C THR A 80 17.87 7.67 -8.43
N LEU A 81 17.25 8.08 -7.34
CA LEU A 81 15.96 7.57 -6.89
C LEU A 81 14.87 8.53 -7.34
N ALA A 82 13.85 8.02 -8.02
CA ALA A 82 12.70 8.79 -8.46
C ALA A 82 11.42 8.19 -7.90
N TRP A 83 10.66 8.99 -7.17
CA TRP A 83 9.43 8.59 -6.50
C TRP A 83 8.27 9.43 -6.99
N GLN A 84 7.24 8.80 -7.53
CA GLN A 84 5.95 9.38 -7.91
C GLN A 84 4.97 9.18 -6.75
N PRO A 85 4.71 10.19 -5.90
CA PRO A 85 3.81 10.03 -4.77
C PRO A 85 2.37 9.83 -5.25
N SER A 86 1.66 8.91 -4.60
CA SER A 86 0.21 8.78 -4.73
C SER A 86 -0.51 10.01 -4.17
N ALA A 87 -1.81 10.16 -4.49
CA ALA A 87 -2.63 11.23 -3.94
C ALA A 87 -2.68 11.19 -2.38
N ALA A 88 -2.69 9.99 -1.80
CA ALA A 88 -2.69 9.78 -0.35
C ALA A 88 -1.34 10.11 0.30
N GLU A 89 -0.21 9.83 -0.38
CA GLU A 89 1.11 10.21 0.09
C GLU A 89 1.35 11.73 -0.04
N ARG A 90 0.81 12.36 -1.09
CA ARG A 90 0.90 13.80 -1.26
C ARG A 90 0.02 14.54 -0.25
N ASN A 91 -1.29 14.27 -0.24
CA ASN A 91 -2.26 14.78 0.73
C ASN A 91 -2.02 16.25 1.18
N GLY A 92 -1.84 17.15 0.21
CA GLY A 92 -1.57 18.58 0.43
C GLY A 92 -0.11 18.96 0.66
N ALA A 93 0.76 18.01 1.05
CA ALA A 93 2.18 18.26 1.27
C ALA A 93 2.85 18.83 0.01
N ARG A 94 3.71 19.82 0.26
CA ARG A 94 4.63 20.40 -0.72
C ARG A 94 6.06 20.04 -0.29
N HIS A 95 6.98 20.04 -1.24
CA HIS A 95 8.40 19.77 -1.01
C HIS A 95 8.64 18.44 -0.29
N LEU A 96 7.93 17.39 -0.73
CA LEU A 96 8.21 16.03 -0.29
C LEU A 96 9.68 15.70 -0.55
N ARG A 97 10.28 14.92 0.34
CA ARG A 97 11.67 14.50 0.21
C ARG A 97 11.79 13.00 0.30
N ILE A 98 12.84 12.47 -0.32
CA ILE A 98 13.26 11.09 -0.13
C ILE A 98 14.35 11.09 0.94
N ALA A 99 14.07 10.46 2.07
CA ALA A 99 15.01 10.30 3.16
C ALA A 99 15.60 8.89 3.20
N THR A 100 16.82 8.78 3.72
CA THR A 100 17.53 7.53 3.97
C THR A 100 17.95 7.41 5.42
N GLN A 101 17.94 6.19 5.95
CA GLN A 101 18.45 5.91 7.29
C GLN A 101 19.95 5.59 7.21
N GLY A 102 20.75 6.33 7.98
CA GLY A 102 22.17 6.03 8.16
C GLY A 102 22.39 4.88 9.15
N ALA A 103 23.62 4.35 9.19
CA ALA A 103 24.03 3.30 10.14
C ALA A 103 23.92 3.74 11.62
N ASP A 104 23.83 5.04 11.88
CA ASP A 104 23.57 5.63 13.19
C ASP A 104 22.07 5.72 13.55
N GLY A 105 21.19 5.15 12.71
CA GLY A 105 19.74 5.14 12.90
C GLY A 105 19.05 6.47 12.61
N ILE A 106 19.79 7.47 12.12
CA ILE A 106 19.29 8.82 11.84
C ILE A 106 18.88 8.94 10.38
N TRP A 107 17.67 9.46 10.18
CA TRP A 107 17.13 9.74 8.86
C TRP A 107 17.67 11.06 8.30
N ARG A 108 18.06 11.04 7.02
CA ARG A 108 18.64 12.17 6.30
C ARG A 108 18.05 12.32 4.92
N SER A 109 17.91 13.54 4.44
CA SER A 109 17.54 13.82 3.05
C SER A 109 18.44 14.89 2.46
N ALA A 110 18.59 14.96 1.14
CA ALA A 110 19.19 16.13 0.50
C ALA A 110 18.44 17.41 0.91
N ALA A 111 19.19 18.50 1.13
CA ALA A 111 18.65 19.82 1.48
C ALA A 111 17.90 20.43 0.30
N SER A 112 18.42 20.26 -0.92
CA SER A 112 17.73 20.58 -2.17
C SER A 112 16.84 19.41 -2.57
N GLY A 113 15.58 19.42 -2.11
CA GLY A 113 14.57 18.50 -2.63
C GLY A 113 14.29 18.77 -4.11
N THR A 114 13.91 17.74 -4.86
CA THR A 114 13.45 17.89 -6.26
C THR A 114 12.04 17.30 -6.39
N ASP A 115 11.07 17.89 -5.67
CA ASP A 115 9.64 17.66 -5.92
C ASP A 115 9.20 18.58 -7.08
N SER A 116 9.71 18.29 -8.28
CA SER A 116 9.41 19.02 -9.51
C SER A 116 8.61 18.13 -10.45
N ASP A 117 7.60 18.71 -11.11
CA ASP A 117 6.68 18.02 -12.02
C ASP A 117 5.88 16.87 -11.37
N GLY A 118 5.75 16.89 -10.04
CA GLY A 118 5.01 15.88 -9.28
C GLY A 118 5.80 14.59 -8.98
N VAL A 119 7.07 14.49 -9.40
CA VAL A 119 8.00 13.41 -9.08
C VAL A 119 9.06 13.94 -8.13
N VAL A 120 9.27 13.26 -7.01
CA VAL A 120 10.33 13.57 -6.05
C VAL A 120 11.59 12.81 -6.45
N ARG A 121 12.75 13.47 -6.56
CA ARG A 121 14.02 12.79 -6.85
C ARG A 121 15.09 13.09 -5.80
N THR A 122 16.02 12.17 -5.66
CA THR A 122 17.27 12.36 -4.92
C THR A 122 18.38 11.55 -5.56
N THR A 123 19.62 11.92 -5.28
CA THR A 123 20.80 11.14 -5.71
C THR A 123 21.49 10.50 -4.50
N THR A 124 22.00 9.30 -4.67
CA THR A 124 22.72 8.56 -3.64
C THR A 124 23.89 7.80 -4.23
N THR A 125 24.94 7.59 -3.45
CA THR A 125 26.04 6.67 -3.78
C THR A 125 25.93 5.35 -3.03
N HIS A 126 24.88 5.14 -2.23
CA HIS A 126 24.70 3.92 -1.45
C HIS A 126 23.25 3.47 -1.41
N PHE A 127 23.06 2.20 -1.06
CA PHE A 127 21.74 1.60 -0.78
C PHE A 127 21.61 1.26 0.71
N SER A 128 20.36 1.29 1.18
CA SER A 128 19.95 1.30 2.60
C SER A 128 18.42 1.31 2.67
N ASP A 129 17.85 1.79 3.77
CA ASP A 129 16.42 2.03 3.94
C ASP A 129 16.04 3.45 3.47
N TRP A 130 14.93 3.55 2.74
CA TRP A 130 14.46 4.76 2.06
C TRP A 130 12.97 4.99 2.30
N SER A 131 12.58 6.25 2.51
CA SER A 131 11.21 6.62 2.78
C SER A 131 10.89 8.00 2.20
N LEU A 132 9.66 8.18 1.75
CA LEU A 132 9.14 9.49 1.42
C LEU A 132 8.73 10.19 2.72
N VAL A 133 9.15 11.44 2.91
CA VAL A 133 8.91 12.19 4.14
C VAL A 133 8.37 13.60 3.85
N ALA A 134 7.61 14.14 4.80
CA ALA A 134 7.09 15.49 4.78
C ALA A 134 7.36 16.20 6.11
N GLY A 135 7.73 17.49 6.04
CA GLY A 135 8.03 18.30 7.22
C GLY A 135 6.80 18.61 8.09
N VAL A 136 5.62 18.82 7.49
CA VAL A 136 4.38 19.12 8.25
C VAL A 136 3.21 18.27 7.74
N GLN A 137 2.33 17.87 8.67
CA GLN A 137 1.32 16.82 8.41
C GLN A 137 0.07 17.05 9.24
N LEU A 138 -1.10 16.77 8.68
CA LEU A 138 -2.34 16.66 9.44
C LEU A 138 -2.60 15.18 9.78
N ARG A 139 -2.74 14.86 11.07
CA ARG A 139 -2.89 13.48 11.56
C ARG A 139 -4.18 13.28 12.38
N PRO A 140 -4.91 12.17 12.19
CA PRO A 140 -4.70 11.18 11.13
C PRO A 140 -4.98 11.80 9.75
N GLY A 141 -4.25 11.35 8.72
CA GLY A 141 -4.47 11.82 7.35
C GLY A 141 -5.76 11.27 6.72
N ALA A 142 -6.27 10.17 7.27
CA ALA A 142 -7.60 9.64 6.99
C ALA A 142 -8.12 8.87 8.20
N ALA A 143 -9.44 8.88 8.44
CA ALA A 143 -10.08 8.07 9.48
C ALA A 143 -11.56 7.86 9.17
N ASP A 144 -12.16 6.83 9.75
CA ASP A 144 -13.61 6.63 9.75
C ASP A 144 -14.21 7.26 11.00
N VAL A 145 -15.29 8.03 10.86
CA VAL A 145 -15.94 8.73 11.97
C VAL A 145 -17.44 8.45 11.95
N GLY A 146 -17.96 7.82 13.01
CA GLY A 146 -19.40 7.56 13.14
C GLY A 146 -20.22 8.86 13.19
N LEU A 147 -21.48 8.83 12.76
CA LEU A 147 -22.41 9.96 12.91
C LEU A 147 -22.40 10.48 14.35
N GLN A 148 -22.36 11.81 14.50
CA GLN A 148 -22.24 12.53 15.78
C GLN A 148 -20.99 12.19 16.61
N GLN A 149 -20.12 11.29 16.17
CA GLN A 149 -18.84 11.02 16.84
C GLN A 149 -17.81 12.08 16.49
N ALA A 150 -16.74 12.10 17.29
CA ALA A 150 -15.66 13.05 17.16
C ALA A 150 -14.35 12.37 16.77
N GLN A 151 -13.53 13.07 16.00
CA GLN A 151 -12.17 12.70 15.66
C GLN A 151 -11.25 13.89 15.89
N ASP A 152 -10.21 13.67 16.67
CA ASP A 152 -9.16 14.65 16.87
C ASP A 152 -8.20 14.66 15.68
N LEU A 153 -7.88 15.86 15.22
CA LEU A 153 -6.94 16.15 14.16
C LEU A 153 -5.84 17.04 14.70
N THR A 154 -4.59 16.65 14.49
CA THR A 154 -3.42 17.36 15.00
C THR A 154 -2.45 17.64 13.85
N VAL A 155 -2.00 18.88 13.75
CA VAL A 155 -0.87 19.23 12.90
C VAL A 155 0.40 18.81 13.61
N MET A 156 1.16 17.93 12.96
CA MET A 156 2.46 17.46 13.42
C MET A 156 3.55 18.10 12.59
N VAL A 157 4.57 18.60 13.26
CA VAL A 157 5.75 19.20 12.66
C VAL A 157 6.92 18.26 12.90
N CYS A 158 7.44 17.69 11.83
CA CYS A 158 8.61 16.83 11.82
C CYS A 158 9.84 17.69 11.53
N GLY A 159 10.55 18.06 12.60
CA GLY A 159 11.69 18.96 12.53
C GLY A 159 12.76 18.46 11.57
N ARG A 160 13.46 19.39 10.94
CA ARG A 160 14.68 19.10 10.18
C ARG A 160 15.70 20.22 10.34
N GLY A 161 16.96 19.88 10.13
CA GLY A 161 18.06 20.85 10.22
C GLY A 161 19.32 20.32 9.57
N SER A 162 20.19 21.24 9.15
CA SER A 162 21.38 20.89 8.38
C SER A 162 22.29 19.91 9.12
N ASP A 163 22.77 18.91 8.38
CA ASP A 163 23.75 17.95 8.87
C ASP A 163 25.16 18.53 8.71
N THR A 164 25.80 18.88 9.82
CA THR A 164 27.18 19.37 9.79
C THR A 164 28.19 18.30 9.37
N ALA A 165 27.84 17.01 9.51
CA ALA A 165 28.67 15.90 9.08
C ALA A 165 28.51 15.57 7.58
N LEU A 166 27.39 15.97 6.97
CA LEU A 166 27.04 15.73 5.57
C LEU A 166 26.54 17.03 4.92
N PRO A 167 27.45 17.89 4.45
CA PRO A 167 27.08 19.17 3.83
C PRO A 167 26.06 18.99 2.71
N GLY A 168 25.02 19.81 2.70
CA GLY A 168 23.93 19.72 1.73
C GLY A 168 22.87 18.67 2.06
N HIS A 169 22.93 18.03 3.23
CA HIS A 169 21.88 17.16 3.76
C HIS A 169 21.24 17.74 5.01
N ASP A 170 19.99 17.37 5.26
CA ASP A 170 19.26 17.67 6.49
C ASP A 170 19.05 16.38 7.28
N ARG A 171 19.21 16.47 8.61
CA ARG A 171 18.80 15.45 9.58
C ARG A 171 17.34 15.65 9.95
N HIS A 172 16.62 14.55 10.06
CA HIS A 172 15.22 14.55 10.50
C HIS A 172 15.12 14.35 12.02
N PHE A 173 14.19 15.07 12.63
CA PHE A 173 13.92 15.10 14.07
C PHE A 173 12.55 14.50 14.33
N THR A 174 12.29 14.13 15.58
CA THR A 174 11.01 13.60 16.00
C THR A 174 9.89 14.58 15.66
N CYS A 175 8.73 14.06 15.27
CA CYS A 175 7.57 14.89 15.00
C CYS A 175 6.93 15.34 16.31
N GLU A 176 6.67 16.64 16.42
CA GLU A 176 6.12 17.29 17.61
C GLU A 176 4.85 18.08 17.27
N THR A 177 3.95 18.23 18.24
CA THR A 177 2.69 18.96 18.06
C THR A 177 2.83 20.48 18.20
N ASP A 178 3.97 20.95 18.72
CA ASP A 178 4.29 22.35 19.01
C ASP A 178 5.56 22.82 18.29
N GLY A 179 5.93 22.17 17.17
CA GLY A 179 7.21 22.39 16.47
C GLY A 179 7.35 23.73 15.73
N GLY A 180 6.61 24.77 16.12
CA GLY A 180 6.77 26.13 15.59
C GLY A 180 6.08 26.44 14.26
N ALA A 181 5.25 25.53 13.71
CA ALA A 181 4.44 25.87 12.54
C ALA A 181 3.40 26.94 12.90
N VAL A 182 3.38 28.01 12.12
CA VAL A 182 2.38 29.08 12.26
C VAL A 182 1.22 28.76 11.33
N LEU A 183 0.06 28.46 11.91
CA LEU A 183 -1.17 28.32 11.13
C LEU A 183 -1.62 29.69 10.61
N SER A 184 -2.18 29.73 9.40
CA SER A 184 -2.85 30.94 8.93
C SER A 184 -4.02 31.26 9.87
N SER A 185 -4.30 32.54 10.08
CA SER A 185 -5.54 32.98 10.73
C SER A 185 -6.78 32.63 9.91
N ASP A 186 -6.61 32.27 8.64
CA ASP A 186 -7.65 31.71 7.79
C ASP A 186 -7.98 30.29 8.28
N GLY A 187 -9.10 30.21 9.00
CA GLY A 187 -9.44 29.10 9.86
C GLY A 187 -9.51 27.73 9.18
N TRP A 188 -9.47 26.71 10.01
CA TRP A 188 -9.74 25.35 9.59
C TRP A 188 -11.08 25.23 8.88
N ALA A 189 -11.15 24.36 7.87
CA ALA A 189 -12.34 24.18 7.06
C ALA A 189 -12.70 22.70 6.90
N VAL A 190 -13.98 22.43 6.68
CA VAL A 190 -14.49 21.11 6.28
C VAL A 190 -15.17 21.26 4.92
N ASN A 191 -14.67 20.54 3.91
CA ASN A 191 -15.08 20.70 2.50
C ASN A 191 -15.07 22.18 2.04
N GLY A 192 -14.07 22.94 2.48
CA GLY A 192 -13.92 24.36 2.17
C GLY A 192 -14.81 25.32 2.99
N VAL A 193 -15.68 24.81 3.88
CA VAL A 193 -16.49 25.64 4.78
C VAL A 193 -15.72 25.89 6.08
N THR A 194 -15.37 27.16 6.36
CA THR A 194 -14.67 27.56 7.59
C THR A 194 -15.43 27.12 8.84
N GLY A 195 -14.77 26.39 9.73
CA GLY A 195 -15.37 25.79 10.93
C GLY A 195 -16.32 24.62 10.66
N GLY A 196 -16.64 24.35 9.39
CA GLY A 196 -17.62 23.35 8.98
C GLY A 196 -19.07 23.79 9.16
N SER A 197 -20.00 22.84 9.04
CA SER A 197 -21.44 23.09 9.19
C SER A 197 -22.16 21.82 9.66
N ALA A 198 -23.45 21.93 9.97
CA ALA A 198 -24.26 20.76 10.34
C ALA A 198 -24.41 19.71 9.22
N SER A 199 -24.10 20.03 7.96
CA SER A 199 -24.22 19.10 6.82
C SER A 199 -22.92 18.37 6.47
N VAL A 200 -21.76 18.96 6.78
CA VAL A 200 -20.44 18.37 6.50
C VAL A 200 -19.66 18.01 7.77
N GLY A 201 -20.19 18.36 8.94
CA GLY A 201 -19.52 18.25 10.23
C GLY A 201 -18.90 19.57 10.67
N THR A 202 -18.66 19.71 11.97
CA THR A 202 -18.19 20.96 12.59
C THR A 202 -16.85 20.77 13.28
N LEU A 203 -16.03 21.80 13.32
CA LEU A 203 -14.76 21.83 14.03
C LEU A 203 -14.89 22.61 15.33
N THR A 204 -14.39 22.03 16.42
CA THR A 204 -14.29 22.70 17.73
C THR A 204 -12.84 22.75 18.19
N GLY A 205 -12.52 23.73 19.04
CA GLY A 205 -11.19 24.00 19.56
C GLY A 205 -10.91 25.50 19.59
N VAL A 206 -9.79 25.90 20.18
CA VAL A 206 -9.33 27.30 20.20
C VAL A 206 -8.05 27.42 19.39
N ASP A 207 -7.91 28.51 18.65
CA ASP A 207 -6.65 28.91 18.00
C ASP A 207 -5.73 29.55 19.05
N THR A 208 -5.46 28.85 20.15
CA THR A 208 -4.42 29.30 21.08
C THR A 208 -3.06 28.94 20.54
N ILE A 209 -2.07 29.78 20.84
CA ILE A 209 -0.65 29.45 20.73
C ILE A 209 -0.41 28.23 21.64
N GLY A 210 -0.36 27.04 21.05
CA GLY A 210 -0.43 25.73 21.71
C GLY A 210 -0.77 24.63 20.70
N PRO A 211 -0.99 23.37 21.12
CA PRO A 211 -1.00 22.22 20.21
C PRO A 211 -1.99 22.43 19.08
N LEU A 212 -1.50 22.32 17.85
CA LEU A 212 -2.21 22.63 16.62
C LEU A 212 -3.29 21.58 16.34
N LYS A 213 -4.34 21.56 17.17
CA LYS A 213 -5.34 20.51 17.24
C LYS A 213 -6.74 21.06 17.04
N ARG A 214 -7.55 20.33 16.26
CA ARG A 214 -9.00 20.54 16.17
C ARG A 214 -9.74 19.23 16.35
N THR A 215 -10.90 19.30 16.97
CA THR A 215 -11.81 18.16 17.05
C THR A 215 -12.87 18.32 15.98
N TYR A 216 -12.87 17.41 15.01
CA TYR A 216 -13.95 17.26 14.05
C TYR A 216 -15.10 16.49 14.70
N ARG A 217 -16.33 16.98 14.56
CA ARG A 217 -17.56 16.26 14.89
C ARG A 217 -18.34 15.96 13.63
N ALA A 218 -18.57 14.67 13.38
CA ALA A 218 -19.37 14.23 12.26
C ALA A 218 -20.82 14.73 12.35
N PRO A 219 -21.47 15.04 11.21
CA PRO A 219 -22.84 15.51 11.17
C PRO A 219 -23.84 14.43 11.64
N ALA A 220 -25.11 14.81 11.79
CA ALA A 220 -26.18 13.89 12.22
C ALA A 220 -26.70 13.00 11.07
N ALA A 221 -26.36 13.34 9.83
CA ALA A 221 -26.66 12.58 8.63
C ALA A 221 -25.40 12.49 7.76
N LEU A 222 -25.34 11.51 6.86
CA LEU A 222 -24.20 11.37 5.94
C LEU A 222 -24.05 12.61 5.05
N PRO A 223 -22.84 13.19 4.93
CA PRO A 223 -22.57 14.27 3.99
C PRO A 223 -22.81 13.85 2.53
N THR A 224 -23.23 14.79 1.68
CA THR A 224 -23.38 14.56 0.23
C THR A 224 -22.04 14.27 -0.45
N GLN A 225 -20.95 14.90 0.02
CA GLN A 225 -19.58 14.61 -0.39
C GLN A 225 -18.86 13.92 0.76
N ASN A 226 -18.57 12.63 0.59
CA ASN A 226 -17.96 11.76 1.59
C ASN A 226 -16.93 10.86 0.89
N PRO A 227 -15.64 10.81 1.30
CA PRO A 227 -15.02 11.43 2.47
C PRO A 227 -15.12 12.95 2.52
N VAL A 228 -15.17 13.52 3.73
CA VAL A 228 -15.04 14.97 3.94
C VAL A 228 -13.56 15.34 4.05
N ALA A 229 -13.16 16.43 3.40
CA ALA A 229 -11.82 17.00 3.48
C ALA A 229 -11.77 18.02 4.62
N VAL A 230 -11.04 17.72 5.69
CA VAL A 230 -10.69 18.71 6.70
C VAL A 230 -9.35 19.33 6.32
N SER A 231 -9.29 20.65 6.24
CA SER A 231 -8.09 21.36 5.80
C SER A 231 -7.68 22.50 6.71
N VAL A 232 -6.38 22.76 6.74
CA VAL A 232 -5.79 23.90 7.44
C VAL A 232 -4.63 24.47 6.63
N HIS A 233 -4.48 25.79 6.65
CA HIS A 233 -3.36 26.48 6.04
C HIS A 233 -2.26 26.73 7.05
N TYR A 234 -1.00 26.53 6.67
CA TYR A 234 0.15 26.85 7.49
C TYR A 234 1.23 27.54 6.66
N ARG A 235 2.09 28.30 7.34
CA ARG A 235 3.34 28.79 6.75
C ARG A 235 4.42 27.76 6.98
N ASP A 236 5.07 27.31 5.91
CA ASP A 236 6.12 26.30 6.02
C ASP A 236 7.31 26.86 6.81
N PRO A 237 7.72 26.22 7.93
CA PRO A 237 8.82 26.71 8.75
C PRO A 237 10.19 26.29 8.20
N PHE A 238 10.23 25.42 7.18
CA PHE A 238 11.48 24.81 6.72
C PHE A 238 11.84 25.14 5.28
N ASP A 239 10.86 25.31 4.40
CA ASP A 239 11.05 25.69 3.00
C ASP A 239 10.53 27.11 2.76
N ASP A 240 11.22 27.89 1.94
CA ASP A 240 10.72 29.18 1.47
C ASP A 240 9.66 28.92 0.38
N VAL A 241 8.40 28.86 0.79
CA VAL A 241 7.27 28.60 -0.09
C VAL A 241 6.46 29.88 -0.27
N ASP A 242 6.18 30.22 -1.53
CA ASP A 242 5.31 31.34 -1.87
C ASP A 242 3.87 31.08 -1.37
N GLY A 243 3.52 31.73 -0.26
CA GLY A 243 2.19 31.67 0.34
C GLY A 243 1.93 30.48 1.26
N PRO A 244 0.74 30.42 1.87
CA PRO A 244 0.39 29.35 2.80
C PRO A 244 0.19 28.01 2.08
N VAL A 245 0.69 26.93 2.69
CA VAL A 245 0.48 25.55 2.24
C VAL A 245 -0.78 24.98 2.89
N GLN A 246 -1.59 24.25 2.13
CA GLN A 246 -2.79 23.58 2.63
C GLN A 246 -2.52 22.12 2.99
N LEU A 247 -2.75 21.75 4.24
CA LEU A 247 -2.82 20.37 4.69
C LEU A 247 -4.25 19.86 4.59
N VAL A 248 -4.42 18.57 4.27
CA VAL A 248 -5.72 17.93 4.14
C VAL A 248 -5.75 16.63 4.93
N ALA A 249 -6.89 16.31 5.54
CA ALA A 249 -7.21 15.00 6.07
C ALA A 249 -8.58 14.57 5.52
N ASN A 250 -8.70 13.31 5.11
CA ASN A 250 -9.92 12.77 4.49
C ASN A 250 -10.67 11.88 5.48
N LEU A 251 -11.76 12.39 6.05
CA LEU A 251 -12.55 11.67 7.05
C LEU A 251 -13.79 11.04 6.39
N THR A 252 -13.89 9.72 6.45
CA THR A 252 -15.07 9.00 5.97
C THR A 252 -16.12 9.00 7.06
N VAL A 253 -17.22 9.73 6.86
CA VAL A 253 -18.35 9.70 7.79
C VAL A 253 -19.14 8.43 7.57
N ILE A 254 -19.34 7.64 8.63
CA ILE A 254 -20.08 6.37 8.58
C ILE A 254 -21.32 6.43 9.47
N ASP A 255 -22.39 5.76 9.06
CA ASP A 255 -23.57 5.55 9.91
C ASP A 255 -23.52 4.16 10.55
N PRO A 256 -22.97 3.99 11.75
CA PRO A 256 -22.79 2.65 12.33
C PRO A 256 -24.11 1.89 12.53
N GLN A 257 -25.26 2.59 12.52
CA GLN A 257 -26.58 1.97 12.61
C GLN A 257 -27.22 1.71 11.23
N ALA A 258 -26.67 2.28 10.15
CA ALA A 258 -27.08 1.90 8.81
C ALA A 258 -26.67 0.46 8.54
N GLY A 259 -27.67 -0.42 8.56
CA GLY A 259 -27.57 -1.75 7.98
C GLY A 259 -27.18 -1.68 6.49
N CYS A 260 -26.81 -2.82 5.95
CA CYS A 260 -26.34 -3.01 4.60
C CYS A 260 -27.46 -3.41 3.63
N ASP A 261 -28.73 -3.25 4.04
CA ASP A 261 -29.92 -3.54 3.25
C ASP A 261 -29.96 -2.78 1.90
N TRP A 262 -29.26 -1.66 1.80
CA TRP A 262 -29.12 -0.92 0.55
C TRP A 262 -28.45 -1.75 -0.55
N LEU A 263 -27.65 -2.76 -0.20
CA LEU A 263 -27.04 -3.71 -1.15
C LEU A 263 -28.07 -4.57 -1.87
N LYS A 264 -29.29 -4.72 -1.33
CA LYS A 264 -30.38 -5.40 -2.03
C LYS A 264 -30.71 -4.73 -3.38
N ARG A 265 -30.37 -3.45 -3.54
CA ARG A 265 -30.58 -2.66 -4.76
C ARG A 265 -29.34 -2.54 -5.64
N VAL A 266 -28.22 -3.15 -5.26
CA VAL A 266 -26.99 -3.11 -6.05
C VAL A 266 -26.97 -4.30 -6.99
N ASN A 267 -26.88 -4.05 -8.29
CA ASN A 267 -26.81 -5.10 -9.31
C ASN A 267 -25.37 -5.40 -9.75
N THR A 268 -24.45 -4.45 -9.60
CA THR A 268 -23.06 -4.60 -10.03
C THR A 268 -22.07 -4.11 -8.97
N LEU A 269 -21.03 -4.91 -8.74
CA LEU A 269 -19.89 -4.61 -7.88
C LEU A 269 -18.61 -4.56 -8.74
N ASN A 270 -17.97 -3.40 -8.83
CA ASN A 270 -16.65 -3.29 -9.43
C ASN A 270 -15.59 -3.60 -8.37
N VAL A 271 -14.68 -4.51 -8.72
CA VAL A 271 -13.55 -4.89 -7.87
C VAL A 271 -12.24 -4.60 -8.58
N ALA A 272 -11.27 -4.10 -7.84
CA ALA A 272 -9.89 -3.95 -8.26
C ALA A 272 -8.98 -4.49 -7.14
N LEU A 273 -8.37 -5.63 -7.36
CA LEU A 273 -7.46 -6.25 -6.41
C LEU A 273 -6.03 -5.95 -6.85
N GLU A 274 -5.27 -5.35 -5.96
CA GLU A 274 -3.81 -5.35 -6.02
C GLU A 274 -3.30 -6.29 -4.93
N GLN A 275 -2.47 -7.25 -5.29
CA GLN A 275 -1.92 -8.21 -4.35
C GLN A 275 -0.42 -8.32 -4.57
N ASP A 276 0.32 -8.28 -3.47
CA ASP A 276 1.73 -8.58 -3.42
C ASP A 276 1.96 -9.54 -2.26
N TYR A 277 1.95 -10.82 -2.61
CA TYR A 277 2.04 -11.91 -1.68
C TYR A 277 3.33 -12.66 -1.94
N GLN A 278 4.10 -12.88 -0.89
CA GLN A 278 5.27 -13.71 -1.02
C GLN A 278 5.52 -14.43 0.29
N TRP A 279 6.04 -15.65 0.19
CA TRP A 279 6.21 -16.54 1.32
C TRP A 279 7.30 -17.55 1.00
N ALA A 280 8.04 -17.98 2.02
CA ALA A 280 8.94 -19.11 1.91
C ALA A 280 8.92 -19.90 3.23
N GLY A 281 9.00 -21.22 3.14
CA GLY A 281 9.00 -22.09 4.32
C GLY A 281 9.61 -23.45 4.00
N ALA A 282 10.05 -24.15 5.03
CA ALA A 282 10.57 -25.50 4.94
C ALA A 282 10.21 -26.29 6.20
N ASP A 283 10.04 -27.59 6.03
CA ASP A 283 9.78 -28.56 7.10
C ASP A 283 10.48 -29.90 6.80
N ALA A 284 10.13 -30.95 7.55
CA ALA A 284 10.71 -32.28 7.38
C ALA A 284 10.36 -32.94 6.03
N GLN A 285 9.37 -32.40 5.31
CA GLN A 285 8.82 -32.96 4.09
C GLN A 285 9.31 -32.21 2.85
N GLY A 286 9.75 -30.96 2.99
CA GLY A 286 10.28 -30.20 1.87
C GLY A 286 10.50 -28.71 2.14
N SER A 287 10.63 -27.96 1.05
CA SER A 287 10.62 -26.50 1.09
C SER A 287 9.76 -25.95 -0.02
N ALA A 288 9.18 -24.78 0.19
CA ALA A 288 8.42 -24.08 -0.81
C ALA A 288 8.62 -22.57 -0.72
N ARG A 289 8.47 -21.88 -1.85
CA ARG A 289 8.42 -20.43 -1.94
C ARG A 289 7.34 -20.00 -2.93
N TYR A 290 6.67 -18.90 -2.60
CA TYR A 290 5.64 -18.25 -3.40
C TYR A 290 6.02 -16.79 -3.56
N ALA A 291 5.83 -16.26 -4.76
CA ALA A 291 5.82 -14.84 -5.04
C ALA A 291 4.73 -14.56 -6.08
N HIS A 292 3.61 -14.03 -5.62
CA HIS A 292 2.47 -13.65 -6.43
C HIS A 292 2.35 -12.12 -6.43
N ARG A 293 2.29 -11.54 -7.62
CA ARG A 293 1.97 -10.14 -7.82
C ARG A 293 0.78 -10.06 -8.75
N ALA A 294 -0.25 -9.33 -8.37
CA ALA A 294 -1.43 -9.20 -9.20
C ALA A 294 -2.01 -7.81 -9.11
N ARG A 295 -2.46 -7.30 -10.25
CA ARG A 295 -3.29 -6.11 -10.38
C ARG A 295 -4.41 -6.47 -11.31
N VAL A 296 -5.57 -6.79 -10.76
CA VAL A 296 -6.70 -7.30 -11.52
C VAL A 296 -7.94 -6.48 -11.22
N ALA A 297 -8.73 -6.21 -12.25
CA ALA A 297 -9.99 -5.51 -12.12
C ALA A 297 -11.09 -6.26 -12.85
N GLY A 298 -12.30 -6.22 -12.31
CA GLY A 298 -13.44 -6.91 -12.88
C GLY A 298 -14.76 -6.38 -12.36
N LYS A 299 -15.84 -6.82 -12.99
CA LYS A 299 -17.21 -6.51 -12.59
C LYS A 299 -17.89 -7.79 -12.17
N LEU A 300 -18.47 -7.76 -10.97
CA LEU A 300 -19.25 -8.86 -10.42
C LEU A 300 -20.73 -8.48 -10.55
N GLN A 301 -21.51 -9.37 -11.14
CA GLN A 301 -22.95 -9.21 -11.27
C GLN A 301 -23.65 -9.86 -10.09
N ARG A 302 -24.78 -9.30 -9.68
CA ARG A 302 -25.61 -9.86 -8.61
C ARG A 302 -26.07 -11.26 -9.01
N ASP A 303 -25.83 -12.23 -8.14
CA ASP A 303 -26.30 -13.59 -8.34
C ASP A 303 -27.82 -13.63 -8.12
N PRO A 304 -28.62 -14.01 -9.13
CA PRO A 304 -30.07 -14.09 -9.01
C PRO A 304 -30.53 -15.10 -7.95
N MET A 305 -29.69 -16.07 -7.57
CA MET A 305 -29.97 -17.09 -6.57
C MET A 305 -29.41 -16.76 -5.17
N SER A 306 -29.13 -15.48 -4.88
CA SER A 306 -28.69 -15.04 -3.56
C SER A 306 -29.63 -15.58 -2.44
N PRO A 307 -29.12 -16.28 -1.42
CA PRO A 307 -29.93 -16.76 -0.31
C PRO A 307 -30.65 -15.64 0.44
N VAL A 308 -31.77 -15.97 1.09
CA VAL A 308 -32.48 -15.03 1.96
C VAL A 308 -31.54 -14.55 3.07
N GLY A 309 -31.45 -13.24 3.26
CA GLY A 309 -30.55 -12.62 4.23
C GLY A 309 -29.11 -12.41 3.72
N GLN A 310 -28.83 -12.71 2.45
CA GLN A 310 -27.53 -12.48 1.84
C GLN A 310 -27.63 -11.77 0.49
N VAL A 311 -26.55 -11.13 0.06
CA VAL A 311 -26.38 -10.62 -1.31
C VAL A 311 -25.08 -11.17 -1.87
N TRP A 312 -25.18 -11.88 -2.98
CA TRP A 312 -24.04 -12.49 -3.65
C TRP A 312 -23.76 -11.76 -4.95
N PHE A 313 -22.47 -11.57 -5.25
CA PHE A 313 -21.99 -11.11 -6.54
C PHE A 313 -20.98 -12.11 -7.09
N ALA A 314 -21.05 -12.38 -8.38
CA ALA A 314 -20.15 -13.30 -9.07
C ALA A 314 -19.70 -12.70 -10.42
N GLY A 315 -18.46 -12.99 -10.81
CA GLY A 315 -17.92 -12.55 -12.08
C GLY A 315 -16.48 -13.00 -12.28
N ASN A 316 -15.78 -12.31 -13.18
CA ASN A 316 -14.40 -12.61 -13.53
C ASN A 316 -13.54 -11.34 -13.49
N ALA A 317 -12.22 -11.52 -13.36
CA ALA A 317 -11.29 -10.44 -13.66
C ALA A 317 -11.32 -10.19 -15.17
N GLU A 318 -11.69 -8.97 -15.57
CA GLU A 318 -11.81 -8.57 -16.98
C GLU A 318 -10.47 -8.05 -17.52
N THR A 319 -9.68 -7.41 -16.65
CA THR A 319 -8.42 -6.78 -17.01
C THR A 319 -7.38 -6.97 -15.92
N GLY A 320 -6.10 -6.79 -16.27
CA GLY A 320 -5.03 -6.79 -15.30
C GLY A 320 -3.79 -7.56 -15.74
N SER A 321 -2.89 -7.72 -14.78
CA SER A 321 -1.68 -8.52 -14.92
C SER A 321 -1.46 -9.36 -13.67
N ILE A 322 -1.02 -10.59 -13.88
CA ILE A 322 -0.69 -11.54 -12.82
C ILE A 322 0.72 -12.04 -13.09
N GLY A 323 1.55 -12.01 -12.06
CA GLY A 323 2.85 -12.67 -11.98
C GLY A 323 2.81 -13.73 -10.89
N VAL A 324 3.24 -14.94 -11.22
CA VAL A 324 3.37 -16.07 -10.29
C VAL A 324 4.77 -16.65 -10.45
N ASP A 325 5.53 -16.72 -9.36
CA ASP A 325 6.73 -17.55 -9.23
C ASP A 325 6.55 -18.43 -8.01
N GLN A 326 6.45 -19.74 -8.22
CA GLN A 326 6.35 -20.73 -7.16
C GLN A 326 7.46 -21.74 -7.33
N PHE A 327 7.99 -22.22 -6.21
CA PHE A 327 8.92 -23.32 -6.22
C PHE A 327 8.65 -24.24 -5.04
N TYR A 328 8.82 -25.53 -5.30
CA TYR A 328 8.66 -26.61 -4.36
C TYR A 328 9.84 -27.55 -4.47
N SER A 329 10.31 -28.07 -3.35
CA SER A 329 11.30 -29.14 -3.28
C SER A 329 10.88 -30.19 -2.26
N SER A 330 10.95 -31.46 -2.62
CA SER A 330 10.76 -32.56 -1.67
C SER A 330 12.03 -32.83 -0.87
N ALA A 331 11.89 -33.14 0.42
CA ALA A 331 12.99 -33.65 1.26
C ALA A 331 13.16 -35.18 1.12
N HIS A 332 12.13 -35.89 0.65
CA HIS A 332 12.11 -37.35 0.55
C HIS A 332 12.54 -37.87 -0.82
N ALA A 333 12.49 -37.01 -1.84
CA ALA A 333 12.96 -37.31 -3.18
C ALA A 333 13.70 -36.11 -3.76
N PRO A 334 14.70 -36.31 -4.64
CA PRO A 334 15.33 -35.22 -5.39
C PRO A 334 14.36 -34.72 -6.46
N ASP A 335 13.26 -34.12 -6.04
CA ASP A 335 12.13 -33.69 -6.88
C ASP A 335 11.81 -32.24 -6.58
N THR A 336 11.79 -31.42 -7.63
CA THR A 336 11.40 -30.01 -7.52
C THR A 336 10.36 -29.66 -8.57
N ILE A 337 9.51 -28.69 -8.24
CA ILE A 337 8.53 -28.12 -9.16
C ILE A 337 8.73 -26.62 -9.16
N GLN A 338 8.88 -26.03 -10.34
CA GLN A 338 8.88 -24.59 -10.55
C GLN A 338 7.70 -24.19 -11.41
N VAL A 339 6.95 -23.19 -10.96
CA VAL A 339 5.81 -22.63 -11.67
C VAL A 339 6.10 -21.16 -11.95
N THR A 340 6.11 -20.78 -13.22
CA THR A 340 6.25 -19.37 -13.61
C THR A 340 5.10 -18.96 -14.50
N ALA A 341 4.50 -17.81 -14.20
CA ALA A 341 3.44 -17.23 -15.01
C ALA A 341 3.58 -15.71 -15.03
N GLN A 342 3.33 -15.12 -16.20
CA GLN A 342 3.17 -13.68 -16.33
C GLN A 342 2.20 -13.39 -17.47
N GLY A 343 1.14 -12.64 -17.21
CA GLY A 343 0.19 -12.28 -18.25
C GLY A 343 -1.13 -11.73 -17.74
N ALA A 344 -2.06 -11.54 -18.67
CA ALA A 344 -3.43 -11.15 -18.37
C ALA A 344 -4.21 -12.33 -17.75
N PRO A 345 -5.23 -12.04 -16.92
CA PRO A 345 -6.18 -13.03 -16.44
C PRO A 345 -6.79 -13.85 -17.59
N LEU A 346 -6.86 -15.16 -17.43
CA LEU A 346 -7.72 -16.00 -18.24
C LEU A 346 -9.17 -15.77 -17.81
N THR A 347 -10.05 -15.59 -18.79
CA THR A 347 -11.49 -15.50 -18.57
C THR A 347 -12.15 -16.78 -19.03
N HIS A 348 -13.19 -17.20 -18.31
CA HIS A 348 -14.05 -18.30 -18.73
C HIS A 348 -15.48 -17.77 -18.82
N ALA A 349 -16.15 -18.00 -19.95
CA ALA A 349 -17.51 -17.49 -20.16
C ALA A 349 -18.50 -18.08 -19.14
N ASP A 350 -18.35 -19.36 -18.82
CA ASP A 350 -19.33 -20.11 -18.00
C ASP A 350 -18.95 -20.25 -16.52
N VAL A 351 -17.76 -19.80 -16.10
CA VAL A 351 -17.30 -19.96 -14.72
C VAL A 351 -16.96 -18.60 -14.15
N SER A 352 -17.69 -18.20 -13.09
CA SER A 352 -17.35 -17.04 -12.28
C SER A 352 -16.34 -17.43 -11.22
N LEU A 353 -15.13 -16.90 -11.38
CA LEU A 353 -14.00 -17.23 -10.50
C LEU A 353 -13.78 -16.20 -9.38
N LEU A 354 -14.49 -15.07 -9.42
CA LEU A 354 -14.55 -14.08 -8.34
C LEU A 354 -15.94 -14.08 -7.72
N ARG A 355 -16.01 -14.08 -6.38
CA ARG A 355 -17.27 -14.09 -5.62
C ARG A 355 -17.20 -13.19 -4.40
N ALA A 356 -18.22 -12.37 -4.22
CA ALA A 356 -18.42 -11.55 -3.04
C ALA A 356 -19.74 -11.92 -2.37
N PHE A 357 -19.70 -12.15 -1.07
CA PHE A 357 -20.85 -12.55 -0.25
C PHE A 357 -21.03 -11.52 0.84
N VAL A 358 -22.24 -10.99 0.96
CA VAL A 358 -22.59 -10.10 2.07
C VAL A 358 -23.69 -10.71 2.91
N ASP A 359 -23.40 -10.90 4.19
CA ASP A 359 -24.39 -11.23 5.21
C ASP A 359 -25.11 -9.95 5.63
N LEU A 360 -26.43 -9.88 5.42
CA LEU A 360 -27.20 -8.67 5.66
C LEU A 360 -27.50 -8.41 7.15
N ALA A 361 -27.38 -9.44 8.00
CA ALA A 361 -27.63 -9.31 9.44
C ALA A 361 -26.41 -8.74 10.17
N THR A 362 -25.22 -9.21 9.78
CA THR A 362 -23.94 -8.80 10.36
C THR A 362 -23.24 -7.68 9.58
N CYS A 363 -23.70 -7.44 8.35
CA CYS A 363 -23.06 -6.55 7.39
C CYS A 363 -21.59 -6.85 7.19
N LYS A 364 -21.27 -8.13 7.04
CA LYS A 364 -19.93 -8.60 6.74
C LYS A 364 -19.83 -9.06 5.30
N LEU A 365 -18.78 -8.59 4.62
CA LEU A 365 -18.36 -8.99 3.30
C LEU A 365 -17.29 -10.07 3.40
N ASP A 366 -17.53 -11.18 2.72
CA ASP A 366 -16.51 -12.15 2.35
C ASP A 366 -16.24 -12.01 0.84
N PHE A 367 -15.00 -11.81 0.44
CA PHE A 367 -14.59 -11.77 -0.96
C PHE A 367 -13.56 -12.85 -1.24
N THR A 368 -13.88 -13.75 -2.15
CA THR A 368 -13.01 -14.86 -2.54
C THR A 368 -12.82 -14.88 -4.03
N GLY A 369 -11.68 -15.38 -4.48
CA GLY A 369 -11.46 -15.50 -5.90
C GLY A 369 -10.29 -16.37 -6.28
N TYR A 370 -10.39 -16.90 -7.49
CA TYR A 370 -9.29 -17.47 -8.22
C TYR A 370 -9.10 -16.67 -9.52
N VAL A 371 -7.89 -16.23 -9.83
CA VAL A 371 -7.61 -15.54 -11.08
C VAL A 371 -6.55 -16.31 -11.87
N PRO A 372 -6.96 -17.12 -12.84
CA PRO A 372 -6.06 -17.98 -13.60
C PRO A 372 -5.21 -17.17 -14.57
N VAL A 373 -4.01 -17.66 -14.85
CA VAL A 373 -3.06 -17.12 -15.83
C VAL A 373 -2.31 -18.30 -16.48
N PRO A 374 -1.96 -18.23 -17.78
CA PRO A 374 -1.14 -19.27 -18.39
C PRO A 374 0.20 -19.39 -17.68
N ALA A 375 0.59 -20.60 -17.33
CA ALA A 375 1.78 -20.87 -16.54
C ALA A 375 2.62 -21.96 -17.18
N ARG A 376 3.93 -21.88 -16.95
CA ARG A 376 4.90 -22.91 -17.29
C ARG A 376 5.25 -23.68 -16.02
N HIS A 377 5.01 -24.98 -16.04
CA HIS A 377 5.32 -25.89 -14.94
C HIS A 377 6.52 -26.76 -15.34
N VAL A 378 7.61 -26.66 -14.59
CA VAL A 378 8.81 -27.47 -14.81
C VAL A 378 9.05 -28.33 -13.58
N ARG A 379 8.97 -29.65 -13.75
CA ARG A 379 9.35 -30.61 -12.71
C ARG A 379 10.76 -31.13 -12.98
N THR A 380 11.64 -31.06 -11.98
CA THR A 380 12.97 -31.64 -12.05
C THR A 380 13.04 -32.84 -11.11
N TYR A 381 13.03 -34.04 -11.67
CA TYR A 381 13.16 -35.27 -10.90
C TYR A 381 14.53 -35.90 -11.13
N LYS A 382 15.28 -36.14 -10.05
CA LYS A 382 16.67 -36.63 -10.09
C LYS A 382 17.58 -35.83 -11.04
N GLY A 383 17.39 -34.51 -11.07
CA GLY A 383 18.16 -33.60 -11.93
C GLY A 383 17.72 -33.56 -13.40
N VAL A 384 16.66 -34.30 -13.78
CA VAL A 384 16.12 -34.29 -15.15
C VAL A 384 14.88 -33.39 -15.20
N PRO A 385 14.93 -32.24 -15.93
CA PRO A 385 13.78 -31.35 -16.07
C PRO A 385 12.78 -31.91 -17.10
N SER A 386 11.51 -31.73 -16.80
CA SER A 386 10.38 -32.06 -17.69
C SER A 386 9.29 -30.99 -17.55
N GLU A 387 8.73 -30.55 -18.68
CA GLU A 387 7.57 -29.68 -18.65
C GLU A 387 6.31 -30.50 -18.36
N MET A 388 5.53 -30.05 -17.39
CA MET A 388 4.26 -30.68 -17.04
C MET A 388 3.15 -30.19 -17.97
N GLU A 389 2.12 -31.02 -18.13
CA GLU A 389 0.97 -30.73 -19.01
C GLU A 389 0.09 -29.57 -18.48
N ALA A 390 0.19 -29.23 -17.20
CA ALA A 390 -0.55 -28.13 -16.58
C ALA A 390 -0.12 -26.77 -17.17
N LYS A 391 -1.06 -26.11 -17.87
CA LYS A 391 -0.83 -24.81 -18.53
C LYS A 391 -1.35 -23.61 -17.76
N VAL A 392 -1.91 -23.81 -16.56
CA VAL A 392 -2.61 -22.75 -15.83
C VAL A 392 -2.21 -22.75 -14.36
N SER A 393 -1.78 -21.59 -13.88
CA SER A 393 -1.65 -21.27 -12.46
C SER A 393 -2.52 -20.03 -12.16
N GLY A 394 -2.45 -19.47 -10.97
CA GLY A 394 -3.23 -18.28 -10.68
C GLY A 394 -3.19 -17.80 -9.24
N LEU A 395 -3.82 -16.65 -9.05
CA LEU A 395 -3.97 -16.01 -7.76
C LEU A 395 -5.19 -16.59 -7.04
N SER A 396 -5.01 -17.15 -5.84
CA SER A 396 -6.12 -17.53 -4.96
C SER A 396 -6.13 -16.65 -3.73
N PHE A 397 -7.28 -16.11 -3.35
CA PHE A 397 -7.38 -15.24 -2.18
C PHE A 397 -8.72 -15.38 -1.47
N ARG A 398 -8.70 -15.06 -0.17
CA ARG A 398 -9.89 -14.86 0.66
C ARG A 398 -9.71 -13.62 1.53
N VAL A 399 -10.71 -12.76 1.49
CA VAL A 399 -10.97 -11.68 2.44
C VAL A 399 -12.21 -12.10 3.20
N ALA A 400 -12.14 -12.22 4.52
CA ALA A 400 -13.26 -12.67 5.34
C ALA A 400 -13.67 -11.64 6.39
N GLY A 401 -14.97 -11.52 6.63
CA GLY A 401 -15.54 -10.81 7.77
C GLY A 401 -15.44 -9.29 7.70
N TYR A 402 -15.28 -8.69 6.53
CA TYR A 402 -15.08 -7.26 6.38
C TYR A 402 -16.37 -6.48 6.69
N ALA A 403 -16.36 -5.62 7.71
CA ALA A 403 -17.55 -4.88 8.13
C ALA A 403 -17.92 -3.74 7.15
N LEU A 404 -19.12 -3.86 6.56
CA LEU A 404 -19.74 -2.89 5.66
C LEU A 404 -20.67 -1.90 6.37
N ALA A 405 -20.99 -2.12 7.65
CA ALA A 405 -21.93 -1.29 8.40
C ALA A 405 -21.55 0.20 8.32
N GLY A 406 -22.50 1.03 7.90
CA GLY A 406 -22.35 2.48 7.79
C GLY A 406 -21.64 3.07 6.59
N ARG A 407 -21.18 2.26 5.64
CA ARG A 407 -20.49 2.73 4.42
C ARG A 407 -21.46 2.68 3.24
N ARG A 408 -21.70 3.81 2.54
CA ARG A 408 -22.66 3.89 1.40
C ARG A 408 -22.07 4.18 0.01
N GLN A 409 -20.78 4.55 -0.15
CA GLN A 409 -20.04 4.71 -1.44
C GLN A 409 -18.50 4.76 -1.19
N PHE A 410 -17.60 4.95 -2.17
CA PHE A 410 -17.01 4.04 -3.17
C PHE A 410 -15.54 4.42 -3.41
N GLY A 411 -14.67 3.43 -3.68
CA GLY A 411 -13.26 3.68 -4.03
C GLY A 411 -12.29 3.59 -2.84
N GLU A 412 -12.64 2.81 -1.81
CA GLU A 412 -11.78 2.67 -0.65
C GLU A 412 -10.59 1.75 -0.97
N GLU A 413 -9.39 2.27 -0.74
CA GLU A 413 -8.13 1.53 -0.83
C GLU A 413 -7.75 1.05 0.57
N ARG A 414 -7.83 -0.27 0.80
CA ARG A 414 -7.44 -0.84 2.09
C ARG A 414 -6.46 -1.99 1.92
N LEU A 415 -5.44 -1.98 2.77
CA LEU A 415 -4.60 -3.14 3.00
C LEU A 415 -5.41 -4.15 3.81
N LEU A 416 -5.65 -5.32 3.24
CA LEU A 416 -6.32 -6.44 3.88
C LEU A 416 -5.31 -7.57 4.06
N PRO A 417 -5.27 -8.23 5.22
CA PRO A 417 -4.53 -9.47 5.35
C PRO A 417 -5.19 -10.51 4.44
N VAL A 418 -4.40 -11.14 3.58
CA VAL A 418 -4.89 -12.22 2.72
C VAL A 418 -4.43 -13.55 3.28
N GLU A 419 -5.41 -14.42 3.50
CA GLU A 419 -5.19 -15.84 3.70
C GLU A 419 -5.19 -16.51 2.32
N LEU A 420 -4.15 -17.28 2.01
CA LEU A 420 -4.19 -18.16 0.84
C LEU A 420 -5.26 -19.22 1.09
N GLY A 421 -6.29 -19.22 0.22
CA GLY A 421 -7.38 -20.18 0.30
C GLY A 421 -6.91 -21.62 0.09
N ARG A 422 -7.51 -22.56 0.83
CA ARG A 422 -7.31 -24.00 0.69
C ARG A 422 -7.82 -24.46 -0.68
N ARG A 423 -6.95 -24.99 -1.55
CA ARG A 423 -7.41 -25.81 -2.69
C ARG A 423 -7.94 -27.13 -2.12
N VAL A 424 -9.25 -27.35 -2.20
CA VAL A 424 -9.84 -28.66 -1.95
C VAL A 424 -10.15 -29.26 -3.32
N ASN A 425 -9.34 -30.25 -3.70
CA ASN A 425 -9.55 -31.19 -4.80
C ASN A 425 -9.53 -30.61 -6.23
N THR A 426 -8.39 -30.73 -6.92
CA THR A 426 -8.23 -31.37 -8.24
C THR A 426 -6.80 -31.13 -8.77
N GLU A 427 -6.14 -32.23 -9.14
CA GLU A 427 -4.87 -32.38 -9.88
C GLU A 427 -3.51 -32.11 -9.20
N PHE A 428 -2.91 -33.23 -8.77
CA PHE A 428 -1.49 -33.62 -8.88
C PHE A 428 -0.36 -32.88 -8.15
N VAL A 429 -0.64 -32.19 -7.05
CA VAL A 429 0.31 -32.16 -5.92
C VAL A 429 -0.52 -32.31 -4.66
N ASP A 430 -0.41 -33.45 -3.99
CA ASP A 430 -0.91 -33.65 -2.64
C ASP A 430 0.29 -33.51 -1.69
N PRO A 431 0.51 -32.32 -1.08
CA PRO A 431 1.32 -32.19 0.09
C PRO A 431 0.39 -32.00 1.29
N ASP A 432 -0.44 -33.00 1.61
CA ASP A 432 -1.16 -33.11 2.89
C ASP A 432 -0.23 -33.07 4.13
N SER A 433 1.08 -32.87 3.95
CA SER A 433 2.08 -32.77 5.02
C SER A 433 2.49 -31.36 5.45
N HIS A 434 2.17 -30.31 4.70
CA HIS A 434 2.46 -28.94 5.15
C HIS A 434 1.31 -28.45 6.04
N ARG A 435 1.25 -29.00 7.26
CA ARG A 435 0.35 -28.52 8.32
C ARG A 435 0.47 -27.00 8.44
N GLU A 436 -0.67 -26.33 8.33
CA GLU A 436 -0.99 -25.01 8.86
C GLU A 436 0.22 -24.08 9.01
N PHE A 437 0.45 -23.28 7.96
CA PHE A 437 1.44 -22.21 7.95
C PHE A 437 1.05 -21.08 8.91
N ASP A 438 1.23 -21.29 10.20
CA ASP A 438 1.21 -20.21 11.19
C ASP A 438 2.42 -19.30 10.94
N GLY A 439 2.17 -18.00 10.72
CA GLY A 439 3.23 -16.98 10.52
C GLY A 439 3.33 -16.37 9.12
N VAL A 440 2.25 -16.37 8.33
CA VAL A 440 2.22 -15.73 7.00
C VAL A 440 2.26 -14.19 7.13
N SER A 441 3.14 -13.54 6.36
CA SER A 441 3.03 -12.10 6.07
C SER A 441 3.12 -11.85 4.58
N GLY A 442 2.12 -11.11 4.07
CA GLY A 442 2.00 -10.63 2.70
C GLY A 442 0.94 -9.55 2.70
N SER A 443 1.03 -8.57 1.83
CA SER A 443 0.11 -7.42 1.83
C SER A 443 -0.75 -7.46 0.57
N SER A 444 -2.07 -7.39 0.73
CA SER A 444 -2.96 -7.18 -0.40
C SER A 444 -3.72 -5.89 -0.20
N ARG A 445 -3.86 -5.14 -1.28
CA ARG A 445 -4.64 -3.93 -1.33
C ARG A 445 -5.88 -4.20 -2.17
N LEU A 446 -7.03 -4.33 -1.52
CA LEU A 446 -8.30 -4.43 -2.21
C LEU A 446 -8.88 -3.02 -2.37
N ARG A 447 -9.11 -2.63 -3.62
CA ARG A 447 -9.95 -1.50 -3.99
C ARG A 447 -11.28 -2.04 -4.49
N TRP A 448 -12.39 -1.49 -4.02
CA TRP A 448 -13.69 -1.88 -4.54
C TRP A 448 -14.64 -0.69 -4.58
N SER A 449 -15.57 -0.75 -5.52
CA SER A 449 -16.66 0.21 -5.65
C SER A 449 -17.89 -0.54 -6.10
N LEU A 450 -18.99 -0.44 -5.37
CA LEU A 450 -20.28 -0.85 -5.93
C LEU A 450 -20.76 0.26 -6.87
N VAL A 451 -21.57 -0.08 -7.85
CA VAL A 451 -22.24 0.94 -8.66
C VAL A 451 -23.72 0.64 -8.54
N PRO A 452 -24.49 1.51 -7.87
CA PRO A 452 -25.94 1.43 -7.95
C PRO A 452 -26.33 1.65 -9.42
N GLN A 453 -27.12 0.74 -9.97
CA GLN A 453 -27.89 0.98 -11.17
C GLN A 453 -29.36 1.08 -10.77
#